data_AF-A0A916RE39-F1
#
_entry.id   AF-A0A916RE39-F1
#
_cell.length_a   1.000
_cell.length_b   1.000
_cell.length_c   1.000
_cell.angle_alpha   90.00
_cell.angle_beta   90.00
_cell.angle_gamma   90.00
#
_symmetry.space_group_name_H-M   'P 1'
#
loop_
_entity.id
_entity.type
_entity.pdbx_description
1 polymer ?
#
loop_
_entity_poly.entity_id
_entity_poly.type
_entity_poly.pdbx_seq_one_letter_code
_entity_poly.pdbx_strand_id
1 'polypeptide(L)'
;MITFLEMLPKKYGADVVLYNRYCIRVGKYCTDIDWSYWWLDIFKTLSWIFLAVMLVGGVYMLVADLAKEKRLGTLNFIRLSPQSSQKILLGKLLGVPILIYLAVAISLPLQLWANISSGLSLSWLFGFYGVLITVCYFLYNASLFFAFLGVTQAWLIAAITGIFLFPIIGIIQAYTDEAHALIGTDGIRDLLIVGAIIILGLILGSYWIWKAVNRRYRNPNSTIISKEQSYWLMGCFHLYLLPLFLLINIGIDEKSTYIFRELLIFFCTINLFWFLLVIASLSPQRQSVQDWARYRYQQINNDETAIVKGSAISLKQDLILGEKVRL
;
A
#
# COMPACT_ATOMS: atom_id res chain seq x y z
N MET A 1 -6.66 7.86 27.97
CA MET A 1 -7.86 8.55 28.49
C MET A 1 -7.53 9.56 29.57
N ILE A 2 -6.66 9.23 30.55
CA ILE A 2 -6.21 10.15 31.61
C ILE A 2 -5.53 11.42 31.04
N THR A 3 -4.80 11.27 29.93
CA THR A 3 -4.12 12.39 29.24
C THR A 3 -5.05 13.44 28.63
N PHE A 4 -6.25 13.06 28.16
CA PHE A 4 -7.17 14.00 27.48
C PHE A 4 -7.94 14.91 28.45
N LEU A 5 -8.19 14.43 29.68
CA LEU A 5 -8.85 15.22 30.71
C LEU A 5 -7.87 16.21 31.36
N GLU A 6 -6.59 15.87 31.43
CA GLU A 6 -5.54 16.77 31.93
C GLU A 6 -5.25 17.96 31.01
N MET A 7 -5.59 17.83 29.72
CA MET A 7 -5.43 18.90 28.71
C MET A 7 -6.55 19.94 28.75
N LEU A 8 -7.65 19.67 29.47
CA LEU A 8 -8.76 20.62 29.61
C LEU A 8 -8.36 21.82 30.48
N PRO A 9 -8.87 23.04 30.19
CA PRO A 9 -8.60 24.22 30.99
C PRO A 9 -9.13 24.03 32.42
N LYS A 10 -8.24 24.19 33.41
CA LYS A 10 -8.57 24.01 34.84
C LYS A 10 -9.31 25.20 35.47
N LYS A 11 -9.31 26.37 34.82
CA LYS A 11 -9.94 27.61 35.32
C LYS A 11 -10.66 28.34 34.19
N TYR A 12 -11.90 28.74 34.48
CA TYR A 12 -12.77 29.53 33.60
C TYR A 12 -12.74 31.00 34.04
N GLY A 13 -12.86 31.95 33.11
CA GLY A 13 -12.89 33.39 33.39
C GLY A 13 -11.56 34.01 33.83
N ALA A 14 -10.45 33.28 33.74
CA ALA A 14 -9.11 33.79 34.06
C ALA A 14 -8.34 34.20 32.78
N ASP A 15 -7.40 35.12 32.93
CA ASP A 15 -6.51 35.57 31.86
C ASP A 15 -5.64 34.39 31.39
N VAL A 16 -5.80 33.95 30.14
CA VAL A 16 -5.14 32.74 29.64
C VAL A 16 -3.76 33.09 29.10
N VAL A 17 -2.75 33.01 29.97
CA VAL A 17 -1.35 33.32 29.63
C VAL A 17 -0.76 32.31 28.61
N LEU A 18 -1.25 31.07 28.59
CA LEU A 18 -0.84 30.04 27.62
C LEU A 18 -1.95 29.73 26.60
N TYR A 19 -1.57 29.46 25.36
CA TYR A 19 -2.49 28.95 24.35
C TYR A 19 -3.06 27.57 24.76
N ASN A 20 -4.39 27.46 24.92
CA ASN A 20 -5.09 26.18 25.09
C ASN A 20 -6.08 26.03 23.93
N ARG A 21 -5.95 24.92 23.20
CA ARG A 21 -6.69 24.63 21.97
C ARG A 21 -8.17 24.30 22.20
N TYR A 22 -8.54 23.88 23.41
CA TYR A 22 -9.92 23.50 23.77
C TYR A 22 -10.73 24.64 24.40
N CYS A 23 -10.22 25.87 24.35
CA CYS A 23 -10.82 27.00 25.03
C CYS A 23 -11.43 27.98 24.03
N ILE A 24 -12.72 28.28 24.18
CA ILE A 24 -13.39 29.35 23.44
C ILE A 24 -12.94 30.67 24.05
N ARG A 25 -12.25 31.49 23.26
CA ARG A 25 -11.65 32.75 23.70
C ARG A 25 -12.51 33.95 23.34
N VAL A 26 -12.71 34.83 24.32
CA VAL A 26 -13.22 36.19 24.10
C VAL A 26 -12.18 37.16 24.65
N GLY A 27 -11.41 37.78 23.76
CA GLY A 27 -10.23 38.55 24.16
C GLY A 27 -9.14 37.66 24.75
N LYS A 28 -8.76 37.90 26.01
CA LYS A 28 -7.75 37.10 26.72
C LYS A 28 -8.32 36.04 27.68
N TYR A 29 -9.65 35.96 27.80
CA TYR A 29 -10.30 35.09 28.78
C TYR A 29 -10.81 33.79 28.14
N CYS A 30 -10.77 32.70 28.90
CA CYS A 30 -11.44 31.44 28.57
C CYS A 30 -12.87 31.47 29.10
N THR A 31 -13.86 31.50 28.21
CA THR A 31 -15.27 31.55 28.62
C THR A 31 -15.91 30.17 28.68
N ASP A 32 -15.54 29.26 27.77
CA ASP A 32 -16.11 27.91 27.70
C ASP A 32 -15.14 26.90 27.07
N ILE A 33 -15.43 25.60 27.22
CA ILE A 33 -14.69 24.51 26.57
C ILE A 33 -15.31 24.21 25.20
N ASP A 34 -14.45 24.15 24.19
CA ASP A 34 -14.81 23.60 22.88
C ASP A 34 -14.85 22.07 22.93
N TRP A 35 -16.00 21.54 23.33
CA TRP A 35 -16.27 20.10 23.36
C TRP A 35 -16.19 19.47 21.97
N SER A 36 -16.54 20.22 20.92
CA SER A 36 -16.47 19.73 19.54
C SER A 36 -15.04 19.41 19.15
N TYR A 37 -14.11 20.32 19.44
CA TYR A 37 -12.69 20.14 19.17
C TYR A 37 -12.06 19.04 20.05
N TRP A 38 -12.50 18.90 21.30
CA TRP A 38 -12.03 17.84 22.18
C TRP A 38 -12.40 16.43 21.66
N TRP A 39 -13.65 16.24 21.22
CA TRP A 39 -14.09 14.99 20.59
C TRP A 39 -13.40 14.73 19.25
N LEU A 40 -13.09 15.79 18.48
CA LEU A 40 -12.31 15.69 17.25
C LEU A 40 -10.91 15.12 17.50
N ASP A 41 -10.22 15.57 18.56
CA ASP A 41 -8.89 15.06 18.90
C ASP A 41 -8.92 13.60 19.35
N ILE A 42 -9.98 13.18 20.06
CA ILE A 42 -10.21 11.76 20.38
C ILE A 42 -10.41 10.96 19.10
N PHE A 43 -11.23 11.44 18.17
CA PHE A 43 -11.47 10.79 16.87
C PHE A 43 -10.16 10.63 16.08
N LYS A 44 -9.35 11.68 15.99
CA LYS A 44 -8.04 11.67 15.31
C LYS A 44 -7.07 10.68 15.95
N THR A 45 -6.96 10.71 17.28
CA THR A 45 -6.05 9.83 18.02
C THR A 45 -6.44 8.36 17.87
N LEU A 46 -7.74 8.05 17.99
CA LEU A 46 -8.25 6.70 17.80
C LEU A 46 -8.02 6.22 16.34
N SER A 47 -8.20 7.11 15.36
CA SER A 47 -7.90 6.85 13.96
C SER A 47 -6.43 6.52 13.71
N TRP A 48 -5.48 7.21 14.35
CA TRP A 48 -4.04 6.89 14.23
C TRP A 48 -3.70 5.55 14.85
N ILE A 49 -4.29 5.23 16.00
CA ILE A 49 -4.11 3.93 16.65
C ILE A 49 -4.63 2.82 15.71
N PHE A 50 -5.80 2.97 15.11
CA PHE A 50 -6.34 1.98 14.18
C PHE A 50 -5.47 1.82 12.95
N LEU A 51 -5.00 2.93 12.37
CA LEU A 51 -4.09 2.90 11.23
C LEU A 51 -2.80 2.14 11.56
N ALA A 52 -2.17 2.45 12.69
CA ALA A 52 -0.93 1.80 13.12
C ALA A 52 -1.13 0.30 13.40
N VAL A 53 -2.18 -0.05 14.16
CA VAL A 53 -2.45 -1.44 14.55
C VAL A 53 -2.83 -2.29 13.33
N MET A 54 -3.69 -1.79 12.44
CA MET A 54 -4.08 -2.50 11.23
C MET A 54 -2.90 -2.66 10.28
N LEU A 55 -2.19 -1.58 9.94
CA LEU A 55 -1.13 -1.67 8.93
C LEU A 55 0.08 -2.44 9.44
N VAL A 56 0.65 -2.04 10.59
CA VAL A 56 1.87 -2.69 11.10
C VAL A 56 1.56 -4.06 11.69
N GLY A 57 0.51 -4.16 12.50
CA GLY A 57 0.11 -5.41 13.12
C GLY A 57 -0.34 -6.45 12.09
N GLY A 58 -1.18 -6.06 11.13
CA GLY A 58 -1.65 -6.99 10.09
C GLY A 58 -0.54 -7.47 9.16
N VAL A 59 0.36 -6.58 8.73
CA VAL A 59 1.53 -6.95 7.93
C VAL A 59 2.45 -7.90 8.71
N TYR A 60 2.72 -7.60 9.98
CA TYR A 60 3.53 -8.47 10.84
C TYR A 60 2.92 -9.87 10.96
N MET A 61 1.62 -9.97 11.27
CA MET A 61 0.94 -11.25 11.45
C MET A 61 0.93 -12.07 10.16
N LEU A 62 0.66 -11.46 9.00
CA LEU A 62 0.65 -12.14 7.71
C LEU A 62 2.03 -12.70 7.33
N VAL A 63 3.08 -11.90 7.49
CA VAL A 63 4.45 -12.34 7.17
C VAL A 63 4.92 -13.39 8.16
N ALA A 64 4.62 -13.23 9.46
CA ALA A 64 5.00 -14.19 10.49
C ALA A 64 4.31 -15.55 10.28
N ASP A 65 3.02 -15.55 9.93
CA ASP A 65 2.26 -16.75 9.57
C ASP A 65 2.90 -17.46 8.37
N LEU A 66 3.13 -16.73 7.27
CA LEU A 66 3.69 -17.34 6.06
C LEU A 66 5.14 -17.80 6.26
N ALA A 67 5.94 -17.06 7.03
CA ALA A 67 7.31 -17.44 7.38
C ALA A 67 7.32 -18.72 8.22
N LYS A 68 6.37 -18.86 9.16
CA LYS A 68 6.19 -20.08 9.96
C LYS A 68 5.82 -21.26 9.07
N GLU A 69 4.85 -21.11 8.16
CA GLU A 69 4.45 -22.17 7.21
C GLU A 69 5.57 -22.59 6.26
N LYS A 70 6.39 -21.64 5.79
CA LYS A 70 7.58 -21.94 4.99
C LYS A 70 8.61 -22.75 5.78
N ARG A 71 8.87 -22.37 7.03
CA ARG A 71 9.82 -23.09 7.90
C ARG A 71 9.36 -24.50 8.23
N LEU A 72 8.05 -24.70 8.39
CA LEU A 72 7.44 -26.00 8.66
C LEU A 72 7.25 -26.86 7.39
N GLY A 73 7.51 -26.32 6.20
CA GLY A 73 7.29 -27.01 4.92
C GLY A 73 5.81 -27.21 4.53
N THR A 74 4.87 -26.72 5.35
CA THR A 74 3.42 -26.89 5.13
C THR A 74 2.94 -26.13 3.90
N LEU A 75 3.59 -25.02 3.54
CA LEU A 75 3.23 -24.23 2.37
C LEU A 75 3.27 -25.05 1.07
N ASN A 76 4.21 -25.98 0.92
CA ASN A 76 4.28 -26.82 -0.28
C ASN A 76 3.14 -27.83 -0.34
N PHE A 77 2.70 -28.39 0.80
CA PHE A 77 1.53 -29.26 0.85
C PHE A 77 0.25 -28.50 0.51
N ILE A 78 0.08 -27.27 1.02
CA ILE A 78 -1.10 -26.45 0.73
C ILE A 78 -1.17 -26.10 -0.77
N ARG A 79 -0.02 -25.91 -1.43
CA ARG A 79 0.04 -25.70 -2.89
C ARG A 79 -0.41 -26.90 -3.72
N LEU A 80 -0.27 -28.12 -3.19
CA LEU A 80 -0.71 -29.35 -3.86
C LEU A 80 -2.20 -29.61 -3.68
N SER A 81 -2.89 -28.85 -2.82
CA SER A 81 -4.34 -29.01 -2.63
C SER A 81 -5.12 -28.62 -3.90
N PRO A 82 -6.26 -29.28 -4.19
CA PRO A 82 -7.09 -28.98 -5.36
C PRO A 82 -7.84 -27.63 -5.26
N GLN A 83 -7.64 -26.88 -4.19
CA GLN A 83 -8.26 -25.59 -3.93
C GLN A 83 -7.58 -24.49 -4.77
N SER A 84 -8.36 -23.52 -5.24
CA SER A 84 -7.79 -22.41 -5.99
C SER A 84 -6.90 -21.52 -5.11
N SER A 85 -5.77 -21.07 -5.66
CA SER A 85 -4.84 -20.15 -4.96
C SER A 85 -5.53 -18.92 -4.38
N GLN A 86 -6.55 -18.40 -5.09
CA GLN A 86 -7.29 -17.22 -4.67
C GLN A 86 -8.08 -17.44 -3.39
N LYS A 87 -8.76 -18.59 -3.24
CA LYS A 87 -9.53 -18.90 -2.03
C LYS A 87 -8.61 -19.02 -0.81
N ILE A 88 -7.47 -19.68 -0.97
CA ILE A 88 -6.49 -19.87 0.09
C ILE A 88 -5.88 -18.53 0.53
N LEU A 89 -5.40 -17.73 -0.43
CA LEU A 89 -4.74 -16.44 -0.13
C LEU A 89 -5.72 -15.41 0.44
N LEU A 90 -6.94 -15.34 -0.09
CA LEU A 90 -7.98 -14.44 0.42
C LEU A 90 -8.42 -14.87 1.82
N GLY A 91 -8.53 -16.17 2.08
CA GLY A 91 -8.75 -16.72 3.40
C GLY A 91 -7.67 -16.33 4.41
N LYS A 92 -6.39 -16.30 4.00
CA LYS A 92 -5.30 -15.81 4.86
C LYS A 92 -5.36 -14.31 5.12
N LEU A 93 -5.64 -13.51 4.08
CA LEU A 93 -5.72 -12.06 4.20
C LEU A 93 -6.83 -11.61 5.18
N LEU A 94 -7.96 -12.32 5.18
CA LEU A 94 -9.07 -12.05 6.11
C LEU A 94 -8.93 -12.77 7.45
N GLY A 95 -8.37 -13.98 7.46
CA GLY A 95 -8.34 -14.84 8.65
C GLY A 95 -7.18 -14.57 9.60
N VAL A 96 -5.98 -14.27 9.07
CA VAL A 96 -4.78 -14.12 9.93
C VAL A 96 -4.88 -12.89 10.84
N PRO A 97 -5.30 -11.70 10.36
CA PRO A 97 -5.46 -10.52 11.22
C PRO A 97 -6.85 -10.42 11.89
N ILE A 98 -7.63 -11.51 11.98
CA ILE A 98 -9.03 -11.45 12.45
C ILE A 98 -9.19 -10.82 13.85
N LEU A 99 -8.24 -11.07 14.75
CA LEU A 99 -8.24 -10.49 16.10
C LEU A 99 -8.10 -8.97 16.06
N ILE A 100 -7.30 -8.43 15.12
CA ILE A 100 -7.14 -6.99 14.93
C ILE A 100 -8.45 -6.40 14.39
N TYR A 101 -9.09 -7.07 13.44
CA TYR A 101 -10.38 -6.61 12.89
C TYR A 101 -11.46 -6.56 13.97
N LEU A 102 -11.53 -7.57 14.83
CA LEU A 102 -12.47 -7.60 15.95
C LEU A 102 -12.17 -6.50 16.97
N ALA A 103 -10.90 -6.26 17.30
CA ALA A 103 -10.51 -5.19 18.21
C ALA A 103 -10.97 -3.81 17.69
N VAL A 104 -10.73 -3.54 16.39
CA VAL A 104 -11.20 -2.30 15.76
C VAL A 104 -12.72 -2.23 15.73
N ALA A 105 -13.40 -3.34 15.45
CA ALA A 105 -14.87 -3.40 15.42
C ALA A 105 -15.50 -3.09 16.78
N ILE A 106 -14.92 -3.58 17.88
CA ILE A 106 -15.39 -3.28 19.24
C ILE A 106 -15.23 -1.79 19.58
N SER A 107 -14.22 -1.13 19.02
CA SER A 107 -13.96 0.29 19.23
C SER A 107 -14.71 1.23 18.26
N LEU A 108 -15.45 0.70 17.28
CA LEU A 108 -16.30 1.48 16.36
C LEU A 108 -17.32 2.39 17.06
N PRO A 109 -18.06 1.94 18.12
CA PRO A 109 -19.08 2.77 18.75
C PRO A 109 -18.48 4.04 19.36
N LEU A 110 -17.29 3.94 19.95
CA LEU A 110 -16.57 5.09 20.50
C LEU A 110 -16.17 6.07 19.40
N GLN A 111 -15.71 5.56 18.26
CA GLN A 111 -15.28 6.39 17.15
C GLN A 111 -16.47 7.08 16.45
N LEU A 112 -17.60 6.38 16.32
CA LEU A 112 -18.86 6.95 15.83
C LEU A 112 -19.37 8.05 16.74
N TRP A 113 -19.34 7.81 18.06
CA TRP A 113 -19.74 8.81 19.05
C TRP A 113 -18.85 10.06 19.00
N ALA A 114 -17.53 9.87 18.89
CA ALA A 114 -16.59 10.97 18.77
C ALA A 114 -16.83 11.80 17.50
N ASN A 115 -17.11 11.15 16.35
CA ASN A 115 -17.40 11.84 15.09
C ASN A 115 -18.69 12.69 15.15
N ILE A 116 -19.77 12.14 15.71
CA ILE A 116 -21.03 12.88 15.87
C ILE A 116 -20.84 14.05 16.85
N SER A 117 -20.14 13.81 17.96
CA SER A 117 -19.91 14.82 18.99
C SER A 117 -18.95 15.94 18.56
N SER A 118 -18.12 15.70 17.53
CA SER A 118 -17.24 16.71 16.94
C SER A 118 -17.89 17.52 15.81
N GLY A 119 -19.18 17.31 15.53
CA GLY A 119 -19.88 18.00 14.44
C GLY A 119 -19.46 17.58 13.03
N LEU A 120 -18.70 16.49 12.87
CA LEU A 120 -18.29 15.98 11.56
C LEU A 120 -19.42 15.20 10.90
N SER A 121 -19.55 15.33 9.58
CA SER A 121 -20.52 14.55 8.81
C SER A 121 -20.19 13.05 8.83
N LEU A 122 -21.21 12.19 8.75
CA LEU A 122 -21.02 10.73 8.72
C LEU A 122 -20.19 10.26 7.50
N SER A 123 -20.20 11.03 6.41
CA SER A 123 -19.39 10.76 5.22
C SER A 123 -17.90 10.69 5.51
N TRP A 124 -17.40 11.47 6.48
CA TRP A 124 -15.98 11.44 6.89
C TRP A 124 -15.60 10.10 7.52
N LEU A 125 -16.47 9.55 8.36
CA LEU A 125 -16.25 8.25 8.98
C LEU A 125 -16.19 7.15 7.92
N PHE A 126 -17.13 7.13 6.98
CA PHE A 126 -17.12 6.16 5.88
C PHE A 126 -15.91 6.34 4.95
N GLY A 127 -15.54 7.59 4.65
CA GLY A 127 -14.35 7.90 3.86
C GLY A 127 -13.06 7.40 4.52
N PHE A 128 -12.89 7.64 5.82
CA PHE A 128 -11.76 7.13 6.59
C PHE A 128 -11.66 5.62 6.53
N TYR A 129 -12.75 4.90 6.80
CA TYR A 129 -12.77 3.44 6.73
C TYR A 129 -12.54 2.91 5.30
N GLY A 130 -13.06 3.58 4.28
CA GLY A 130 -12.80 3.23 2.87
C GLY A 130 -11.32 3.35 2.49
N VAL A 131 -10.68 4.44 2.90
CA VAL A 131 -9.22 4.63 2.71
C VAL A 131 -8.44 3.59 3.50
N LEU A 132 -8.78 3.37 4.78
CA LEU A 132 -8.12 2.39 5.64
C LEU A 132 -8.17 0.99 5.01
N ILE A 133 -9.34 0.54 4.55
CA ILE A 133 -9.51 -0.77 3.89
C ILE A 133 -8.65 -0.85 2.62
N THR A 134 -8.66 0.19 1.80
CA THR A 134 -7.89 0.22 0.54
C THR A 134 -6.38 0.14 0.79
N VAL A 135 -5.88 0.92 1.75
CA VAL A 135 -4.46 0.92 2.13
C VAL A 135 -4.07 -0.42 2.76
N CYS A 136 -4.89 -0.98 3.66
CA CYS A 136 -4.66 -2.30 4.25
C CYS A 136 -4.60 -3.39 3.17
N TYR A 137 -5.55 -3.39 2.25
CA TYR A 137 -5.58 -4.35 1.14
C TYR A 137 -4.31 -4.27 0.28
N PHE A 138 -3.86 -3.05 -0.06
CA PHE A 138 -2.62 -2.85 -0.79
C PHE A 138 -1.39 -3.38 -0.03
N LEU A 139 -1.21 -2.98 1.24
CA LEU A 139 -0.05 -3.37 2.03
C LEU A 139 -0.04 -4.86 2.38
N TYR A 140 -1.20 -5.48 2.62
CA TYR A 140 -1.29 -6.91 2.86
C TYR A 140 -0.91 -7.71 1.62
N ASN A 141 -1.39 -7.31 0.44
CA ASN A 141 -0.96 -7.91 -0.82
C ASN A 141 0.55 -7.74 -1.04
N ALA A 142 1.10 -6.56 -0.77
CA ALA A 142 2.55 -6.32 -0.85
C ALA A 142 3.32 -7.19 0.15
N SER A 143 2.83 -7.36 1.38
CA SER A 143 3.47 -8.17 2.40
C SER A 143 3.52 -9.66 2.01
N LEU A 144 2.42 -10.20 1.45
CA LEU A 144 2.38 -11.56 0.91
C LEU A 144 3.38 -11.72 -0.23
N PHE A 145 3.45 -10.73 -1.12
CA PHE A 145 4.41 -10.71 -2.22
C PHE A 145 5.86 -10.82 -1.73
N PHE A 146 6.27 -9.94 -0.81
CA PHE A 146 7.61 -9.98 -0.22
C PHE A 146 7.88 -11.29 0.52
N ALA A 147 6.87 -11.78 1.25
CA ALA A 147 6.99 -13.06 1.92
C ALA A 147 7.21 -14.20 0.91
N PHE A 148 6.55 -14.21 -0.25
CA PHE A 148 6.79 -15.18 -1.34
C PHE A 148 8.16 -15.04 -2.01
N LEU A 149 8.72 -13.84 -2.09
CA LEU A 149 10.09 -13.60 -2.58
C LEU A 149 11.18 -14.20 -1.68
N GLY A 150 10.82 -14.66 -0.48
CA GLY A 150 11.75 -15.34 0.44
C GLY A 150 12.08 -14.53 1.68
N VAL A 151 11.47 -13.35 1.85
CA VAL A 151 11.61 -12.58 3.09
C VAL A 151 10.86 -13.32 4.20
N THR A 152 11.59 -13.77 5.22
CA THR A 152 11.03 -14.50 6.38
C THR A 152 11.08 -13.68 7.67
N GLN A 153 11.71 -12.50 7.65
CA GLN A 153 11.84 -11.63 8.80
C GLN A 153 10.65 -10.67 8.87
N ALA A 154 9.59 -11.07 9.57
CA ALA A 154 8.35 -10.29 9.70
C ALA A 154 8.56 -8.89 10.31
N TRP A 155 9.47 -8.77 11.27
CA TRP A 155 9.76 -7.50 11.94
C TRP A 155 10.34 -6.45 10.99
N LEU A 156 11.15 -6.84 9.99
CA LEU A 156 11.71 -5.91 9.00
C LEU A 156 10.62 -5.32 8.12
N ILE A 157 9.73 -6.17 7.58
CA ILE A 157 8.63 -5.69 6.73
C ILE A 157 7.71 -4.78 7.55
N ALA A 158 7.38 -5.17 8.78
CA ALA A 158 6.56 -4.36 9.68
C ALA A 158 7.22 -2.99 9.99
N ALA A 159 8.54 -2.95 10.21
CA ALA A 159 9.27 -1.70 10.44
C ALA A 159 9.27 -0.80 9.20
N ILE A 160 9.49 -1.37 8.01
CA ILE A 160 9.39 -0.62 6.75
C ILE A 160 7.97 -0.05 6.57
N THR A 161 6.94 -0.86 6.82
CA THR A 161 5.54 -0.39 6.82
C THR A 161 5.32 0.73 7.84
N GLY A 162 5.95 0.66 9.00
CA GLY A 162 5.90 1.69 10.04
C GLY A 162 6.45 3.04 9.58
N ILE A 163 7.50 3.07 8.76
CA ILE A 163 8.05 4.32 8.18
C ILE A 163 7.00 5.02 7.30
N PHE A 164 6.18 4.25 6.58
CA PHE A 164 5.11 4.79 5.75
C PHE A 164 3.88 5.25 6.55
N LEU A 165 3.77 4.97 7.85
CA LEU A 165 2.64 5.45 8.67
C LEU A 165 2.63 6.97 8.78
N PHE A 166 3.78 7.60 9.03
CA PHE A 166 3.88 9.03 9.26
C PHE A 166 3.35 9.88 8.08
N PRO A 167 3.76 9.63 6.82
CA PRO A 167 3.20 10.38 5.69
C PRO A 167 1.70 10.11 5.50
N ILE A 168 1.22 8.88 5.75
CA ILE A 168 -0.22 8.56 5.65
C ILE A 168 -1.02 9.34 6.71
N ILE A 169 -0.52 9.39 7.94
CA ILE A 169 -1.13 10.17 9.03
C ILE A 169 -1.14 11.65 8.66
N GLY A 170 -0.01 12.19 8.17
CA GLY A 170 0.08 13.60 7.76
C GLY A 170 -0.91 13.97 6.66
N ILE A 171 -1.10 13.09 5.67
CA ILE A 171 -2.12 13.26 4.62
C ILE A 171 -3.51 13.26 5.26
N ILE A 172 -3.88 12.25 6.05
CA ILE A 172 -5.21 12.18 6.67
C ILE A 172 -5.47 13.40 7.56
N GLN A 173 -4.48 13.85 8.33
CA GLN A 173 -4.59 15.04 9.16
C GLN A 173 -4.86 16.29 8.35
N ALA A 174 -4.07 16.55 7.29
CA ALA A 174 -4.26 17.69 6.41
C ALA A 174 -5.70 17.73 5.86
N TYR A 175 -6.21 16.56 5.43
CA TYR A 175 -7.58 16.43 4.94
C TYR A 175 -8.62 16.71 6.04
N THR A 176 -8.44 16.17 7.25
CA THR A 176 -9.39 16.38 8.35
C THR A 176 -9.40 17.81 8.90
N ASP A 177 -8.24 18.47 8.93
CA ASP A 177 -8.09 19.84 9.42
C ASP A 177 -8.69 20.84 8.42
N GLU A 178 -8.40 20.68 7.13
CA GLU A 178 -9.00 21.49 6.07
C GLU A 178 -10.51 21.31 6.03
N ALA A 179 -11.01 20.07 6.17
CA ALA A 179 -12.43 19.78 6.19
C ALA A 179 -13.19 20.44 7.35
N HIS A 180 -12.60 20.44 8.55
CA HIS A 180 -13.20 21.09 9.71
C HIS A 180 -13.15 22.62 9.58
N ALA A 181 -12.17 23.17 8.87
CA ALA A 181 -12.04 24.61 8.62
C ALA A 181 -12.95 25.11 7.48
N LEU A 182 -13.22 24.29 6.45
CA LEU A 182 -13.97 24.64 5.24
C LEU A 182 -15.41 24.09 5.21
N ILE A 183 -16.08 23.97 6.36
CA ILE A 183 -17.49 23.58 6.40
C ILE A 183 -18.33 24.59 5.57
N GLY A 184 -18.63 24.24 4.30
CA GLY A 184 -19.51 25.00 3.41
C GLY A 184 -18.89 25.66 2.16
N THR A 185 -17.65 25.36 1.74
CA THR A 185 -17.05 25.99 0.53
C THR A 185 -16.50 24.99 -0.51
N ASP A 186 -16.22 25.48 -1.73
CA ASP A 186 -15.83 24.71 -2.92
C ASP A 186 -14.51 23.92 -2.81
N GLY A 187 -13.70 24.14 -1.76
CA GLY A 187 -12.43 23.43 -1.53
C GLY A 187 -12.56 21.93 -1.30
N ILE A 188 -13.76 21.44 -0.99
CA ILE A 188 -14.06 20.00 -0.85
C ILE A 188 -13.85 19.26 -2.19
N ARG A 189 -14.08 19.90 -3.34
CA ARG A 189 -14.02 19.24 -4.65
C ARG A 189 -12.61 18.83 -5.03
N ASP A 190 -11.64 19.71 -4.85
CA ASP A 190 -10.24 19.44 -5.21
C ASP A 190 -9.63 18.37 -4.30
N LEU A 191 -9.97 18.42 -3.01
CA LEU A 191 -9.59 17.42 -2.03
C LEU A 191 -10.11 16.01 -2.39
N LEU A 192 -11.37 15.92 -2.83
CA LEU A 192 -11.98 14.67 -3.28
C LEU A 192 -11.34 14.13 -4.56
N ILE A 193 -10.97 14.99 -5.51
CA ILE A 193 -10.30 14.58 -6.75
C ILE A 193 -8.93 13.97 -6.45
N VAL A 194 -8.11 14.65 -5.64
CA VAL A 194 -6.79 14.14 -5.26
C VAL A 194 -6.91 12.83 -4.48
N GLY A 195 -7.85 12.76 -3.53
CA GLY A 195 -8.14 11.52 -2.78
C GLY A 195 -8.57 10.37 -3.69
N ALA A 196 -9.43 10.61 -4.67
CA ALA A 196 -9.89 9.62 -5.63
C ALA A 196 -8.75 9.08 -6.50
N ILE A 197 -7.83 9.95 -6.94
CA ILE A 197 -6.64 9.54 -7.70
C ILE A 197 -5.75 8.62 -6.87
N ILE A 198 -5.47 8.97 -5.61
CA ILE A 198 -4.66 8.14 -4.71
C ILE A 198 -5.31 6.77 -4.51
N ILE A 199 -6.61 6.73 -4.24
CA ILE A 199 -7.37 5.48 -4.06
C ILE A 199 -7.31 4.62 -5.33
N LEU A 200 -7.49 5.23 -6.51
CA LEU A 200 -7.40 4.53 -7.79
C LEU A 200 -6.01 3.90 -7.99
N GLY A 201 -4.94 4.63 -7.65
CA GLY A 201 -3.57 4.14 -7.71
C GLY A 201 -3.34 2.94 -6.79
N LEU A 202 -3.87 2.98 -5.57
CA LEU A 202 -3.77 1.87 -4.60
C LEU A 202 -4.54 0.63 -5.08
N ILE A 203 -5.74 0.79 -5.64
CA ILE A 203 -6.54 -0.32 -6.18
C ILE A 203 -5.82 -0.96 -7.36
N LEU A 204 -5.34 -0.15 -8.30
CA LEU A 204 -4.61 -0.62 -9.49
C LEU A 204 -3.32 -1.35 -9.09
N GLY A 205 -2.55 -0.77 -8.17
CA GLY A 205 -1.35 -1.40 -7.60
C GLY A 205 -1.67 -2.73 -6.92
N SER A 206 -2.74 -2.77 -6.13
CA SER A 206 -3.18 -4.00 -5.46
C SER A 206 -3.54 -5.10 -6.45
N TYR A 207 -4.19 -4.77 -7.56
CA TYR A 207 -4.51 -5.73 -8.62
C TYR A 207 -3.25 -6.35 -9.24
N TRP A 208 -2.25 -5.52 -9.55
CA TRP A 208 -1.00 -6.00 -10.14
C TRP A 208 -0.17 -6.84 -9.18
N ILE A 209 -0.08 -6.42 -7.91
CA ILE A 209 0.56 -7.21 -6.85
C ILE A 209 -0.17 -8.54 -6.67
N TRP A 210 -1.51 -8.53 -6.65
CA TRP A 210 -2.32 -9.75 -6.53
C TRP A 210 -2.07 -10.74 -7.68
N LYS A 211 -1.92 -10.25 -8.92
CA LYS A 211 -1.52 -11.10 -10.06
C LYS A 211 -0.13 -11.70 -9.87
N ALA A 212 0.84 -10.90 -9.43
CA ALA A 212 2.20 -11.37 -9.17
C ALA A 212 2.25 -12.41 -8.03
N VAL A 213 1.52 -12.18 -6.94
CA VAL A 213 1.38 -13.11 -5.81
C VAL A 213 0.77 -14.43 -6.26
N ASN A 214 -0.36 -14.40 -6.99
CA ASN A 214 -0.99 -15.62 -7.48
C ASN A 214 -0.08 -16.44 -8.39
N ARG A 215 0.71 -15.78 -9.24
CA ARG A 215 1.67 -16.45 -10.11
C ARG A 215 2.78 -17.12 -9.30
N ARG A 216 3.38 -16.40 -8.35
CA ARG A 216 4.45 -16.93 -7.48
C ARG A 216 3.96 -17.99 -6.49
N TYR A 217 2.68 -17.96 -6.12
CA TYR A 217 2.06 -19.00 -5.31
C TYR A 217 2.02 -20.33 -6.08
N ARG A 218 1.60 -20.31 -7.35
CA ARG A 218 1.51 -21.52 -8.19
C ARG A 218 2.89 -21.99 -8.65
N ASN A 219 3.72 -21.07 -9.13
CA ASN A 219 5.03 -21.37 -9.71
C ASN A 219 6.14 -20.57 -8.99
N PRO A 220 6.78 -21.15 -7.95
CA PRO A 220 7.78 -20.43 -7.17
C PRO A 220 9.07 -20.12 -7.94
N ASN A 221 9.37 -20.86 -9.01
CA ASN A 221 10.60 -20.70 -9.80
C ASN A 221 10.41 -19.86 -11.09
N SER A 222 9.19 -19.41 -11.38
CA SER A 222 8.93 -18.59 -12.58
C SER A 222 9.28 -17.11 -12.35
N THR A 223 9.41 -16.35 -13.45
CA THR A 223 9.50 -14.89 -13.40
C THR A 223 8.33 -14.29 -12.61
N ILE A 224 8.55 -13.11 -12.02
CA ILE A 224 7.57 -12.44 -11.16
C ILE A 224 6.34 -12.04 -12.00
N ILE A 225 6.57 -11.45 -13.18
CA ILE A 225 5.53 -10.93 -14.10
C ILE A 225 5.77 -11.51 -15.49
N SER A 226 4.70 -11.78 -16.26
CA SER A 226 4.85 -12.30 -17.63
C SER A 226 5.16 -11.15 -18.60
N LYS A 227 5.73 -11.46 -19.77
CA LYS A 227 6.01 -10.41 -20.77
C LYS A 227 4.75 -9.60 -21.13
N GLU A 228 3.63 -10.27 -21.39
CA GLU A 228 2.36 -9.60 -21.69
C GLU A 228 1.88 -8.71 -20.53
N GLN A 229 1.92 -9.22 -19.30
CA GLN A 229 1.51 -8.46 -18.11
C GLN A 229 2.41 -7.26 -17.85
N SER A 230 3.69 -7.34 -18.19
CA SER A 230 4.64 -6.24 -18.07
C SER A 230 4.28 -5.08 -18.99
N TYR A 231 3.83 -5.34 -20.23
CA TYR A 231 3.42 -4.27 -21.15
C TYR A 231 2.15 -3.58 -20.66
N TRP A 232 1.16 -4.36 -20.20
CA TRP A 232 -0.05 -3.80 -19.60
C TRP A 232 0.24 -3.00 -18.32
N LEU A 233 1.09 -3.51 -17.44
CA LEU A 233 1.53 -2.81 -16.23
C LEU A 233 2.20 -1.47 -16.57
N MET A 234 3.07 -1.47 -17.58
CA MET A 234 3.77 -0.26 -18.04
C MET A 234 2.79 0.77 -18.61
N GLY A 235 1.84 0.34 -19.44
CA GLY A 235 0.79 1.21 -19.99
C GLY A 235 -0.10 1.79 -18.91
N CYS A 236 -0.58 0.96 -17.97
CA CYS A 236 -1.38 1.40 -16.83
C CYS A 236 -0.65 2.43 -15.96
N PHE A 237 0.66 2.23 -15.72
CA PHE A 237 1.47 3.17 -14.96
C PHE A 237 1.60 4.54 -15.64
N HIS A 238 1.82 4.56 -16.95
CA HIS A 238 1.88 5.81 -17.72
C HIS A 238 0.52 6.53 -17.76
N LEU A 239 -0.57 5.77 -17.93
CA LEU A 239 -1.94 6.31 -17.88
C LEU A 239 -2.29 6.88 -16.50
N TYR A 240 -1.67 6.39 -15.43
CA TYR A 240 -1.86 6.93 -14.09
C TYR A 240 -1.02 8.19 -13.84
N LEU A 241 0.27 8.17 -14.23
CA LEU A 241 1.18 9.27 -13.94
C LEU A 241 0.93 10.52 -14.82
N LEU A 242 0.52 10.34 -16.07
CA LEU A 242 0.37 11.46 -17.01
C LEU A 242 -0.76 12.44 -16.64
N PRO A 243 -1.98 11.98 -16.26
CA PRO A 243 -3.02 12.86 -15.75
C PRO A 243 -2.64 13.55 -14.44
N LEU A 244 -1.91 12.86 -13.57
CA LEU A 244 -1.42 13.44 -12.32
C LEU A 244 -0.45 14.59 -12.57
N PHE A 245 0.49 14.41 -13.50
CA PHE A 245 1.41 15.46 -13.93
C PHE A 245 0.67 16.66 -14.54
N LEU A 246 -0.33 16.41 -15.39
CA LEU A 246 -1.14 17.47 -16.01
C LEU A 246 -2.00 18.22 -14.97
N LEU A 247 -2.61 17.52 -14.02
CA LEU A 247 -3.44 18.13 -12.98
C LEU A 247 -2.61 19.08 -12.10
N ILE A 248 -1.43 18.64 -11.67
CA ILE A 248 -0.52 19.47 -10.88
C ILE A 248 -0.07 20.70 -11.69
N ASN A 249 0.21 20.53 -12.99
CA ASN A 249 0.63 21.63 -13.85
C ASN A 249 -0.47 22.69 -14.07
N ILE A 250 -1.73 22.27 -14.25
CA ILE A 250 -2.87 23.21 -14.43
C ILE A 250 -3.12 24.07 -13.18
N GLY A 251 -2.81 23.55 -11.99
CA GLY A 251 -2.97 24.28 -10.73
C GLY A 251 -1.88 25.31 -10.43
N ILE A 252 -0.83 25.41 -11.26
CA ILE A 252 0.31 26.31 -11.04
C ILE A 252 0.22 27.48 -12.02
N ASP A 253 0.29 28.70 -11.49
CA ASP A 253 0.27 29.95 -12.26
C ASP A 253 1.32 29.94 -13.39
N GLU A 254 0.96 30.43 -14.59
CA GLU A 254 1.68 30.29 -15.88
C GLU A 254 3.15 30.78 -15.84
N LYS A 255 3.55 31.51 -14.81
CA LYS A 255 4.89 32.13 -14.68
C LYS A 255 5.96 31.27 -14.01
N SER A 256 5.65 30.08 -13.51
CA SER A 256 6.64 29.25 -12.80
C SER A 256 7.33 28.19 -13.67
N THR A 257 8.13 28.64 -14.65
CA THR A 257 8.99 27.76 -15.48
C THR A 257 9.90 26.86 -14.64
N TYR A 258 10.27 27.31 -13.44
CA TYR A 258 11.07 26.54 -12.49
C TYR A 258 10.33 25.33 -11.94
N ILE A 259 9.10 25.49 -11.45
CA ILE A 259 8.32 24.38 -10.87
C ILE A 259 7.99 23.33 -11.94
N PHE A 260 7.64 23.76 -13.16
CA PHE A 260 7.40 22.83 -14.27
C PHE A 260 8.62 21.94 -14.55
N ARG A 261 9.83 22.52 -14.57
CA ARG A 261 11.07 21.77 -14.80
C ARG A 261 11.32 20.74 -13.70
N GLU A 262 11.14 21.11 -12.43
CA GLU A 262 11.33 20.18 -11.30
C GLU A 262 10.31 19.02 -11.35
N LEU A 263 9.04 19.30 -11.67
CA LEU A 263 8.00 18.28 -11.84
C LEU A 263 8.32 17.32 -13.00
N LEU A 264 8.82 17.85 -14.12
CA LEU A 264 9.19 17.04 -15.27
C LEU A 264 10.40 16.15 -14.96
N ILE A 265 11.40 16.67 -14.24
CA ILE A 265 12.54 15.88 -13.76
C ILE A 265 12.03 14.75 -12.86
N PHE A 266 11.18 15.05 -11.88
CA PHE A 266 10.60 14.05 -10.98
C PHE A 266 9.83 12.95 -11.72
N PHE A 267 9.00 13.33 -12.69
CA PHE A 267 8.27 12.39 -13.55
C PHE A 267 9.22 11.46 -14.33
N CYS A 268 10.27 12.02 -14.94
CA CYS A 268 11.28 11.24 -15.67
C CYS A 268 12.05 10.29 -14.75
N THR A 269 12.44 10.74 -13.56
CA THR A 269 13.14 9.92 -12.56
C THR A 269 12.28 8.74 -12.10
N ILE A 270 11.01 8.97 -11.80
CA ILE A 270 10.07 7.89 -11.42
C ILE A 270 9.91 6.88 -12.56
N ASN A 271 9.74 7.33 -13.80
CA ASN A 271 9.62 6.45 -14.95
C ASN A 271 10.87 5.59 -15.17
N LEU A 272 12.06 6.16 -14.98
CA LEU A 272 13.32 5.42 -15.07
C LEU A 272 13.37 4.30 -14.02
N PHE A 273 13.06 4.60 -12.76
CA PHE A 273 13.05 3.58 -11.70
C PHE A 273 11.99 2.51 -11.95
N TRP A 274 10.82 2.89 -12.45
CA TRP A 274 9.76 1.94 -12.79
C TRP A 274 10.19 0.99 -13.92
N PHE A 275 10.81 1.53 -14.97
CA PHE A 275 11.35 0.73 -16.07
C PHE A 275 12.38 -0.29 -15.59
N LEU A 276 13.31 0.13 -14.72
CA LEU A 276 14.31 -0.75 -14.12
C LEU A 276 13.67 -1.85 -13.25
N LEU A 277 12.65 -1.51 -12.47
CA LEU A 277 11.91 -2.48 -11.63
C LEU A 277 11.21 -3.53 -12.49
N VAL A 278 10.58 -3.10 -13.59
CA VAL A 278 9.89 -3.98 -14.53
C VAL A 278 10.89 -4.92 -15.22
N ILE A 279 12.05 -4.42 -15.66
CA ILE A 279 13.13 -5.25 -16.22
C ILE A 279 13.60 -6.28 -15.19
N ALA A 280 13.86 -5.86 -13.95
CA ALA A 280 14.28 -6.76 -12.88
C ALA A 280 13.22 -7.85 -12.62
N SER A 281 11.93 -7.51 -12.71
CA SER A 281 10.81 -8.42 -12.49
C SER A 281 10.59 -9.43 -13.64
N LEU A 282 11.02 -9.07 -14.85
CA LEU A 282 11.03 -9.95 -16.03
C LEU A 282 12.26 -10.85 -16.08
N SER A 283 13.33 -10.51 -15.36
CA SER A 283 14.56 -11.29 -15.35
C SER A 283 14.34 -12.67 -14.70
N PRO A 284 14.70 -13.77 -15.39
CA PRO A 284 14.58 -15.11 -14.83
C PRO A 284 15.50 -15.24 -13.60
N GLN A 285 14.97 -15.89 -12.55
CA GLN A 285 15.71 -16.13 -11.33
C GLN A 285 16.92 -17.04 -11.61
N ARG A 286 18.08 -16.79 -10.96
CA ARG A 286 19.37 -17.47 -11.22
C ARG A 286 19.25 -19.00 -11.34
N GLN A 287 18.38 -19.62 -10.53
CA GLN A 287 18.15 -21.05 -10.53
C GLN A 287 17.67 -21.58 -11.89
N SER A 288 16.72 -20.91 -12.53
CA SER A 288 16.18 -21.33 -13.83
C SER A 288 17.21 -21.24 -14.96
N VAL A 289 18.15 -20.29 -14.86
CA VAL A 289 19.28 -20.17 -15.80
C VAL A 289 20.30 -21.28 -15.57
N GLN A 290 20.59 -21.62 -14.31
CA GLN A 290 21.49 -22.71 -13.95
C GLN A 290 20.93 -24.07 -14.35
N ASP A 291 19.64 -24.31 -14.13
CA ASP A 291 18.96 -25.55 -14.53
C ASP A 291 18.93 -25.68 -16.06
N TRP A 292 18.68 -24.59 -16.79
CA TRP A 292 18.79 -24.57 -18.25
C TRP A 292 20.22 -24.87 -18.73
N ALA A 293 21.23 -24.25 -18.11
CA ALA A 293 22.63 -24.49 -18.44
C ALA A 293 23.03 -25.96 -18.19
N ARG A 294 22.57 -26.54 -17.07
CA ARG A 294 22.80 -27.96 -16.75
C ARG A 294 22.11 -28.89 -17.74
N TYR A 295 20.85 -28.64 -18.08
CA TYR A 295 20.10 -29.43 -19.07
C TYR A 295 20.80 -29.41 -20.43
N ARG A 296 21.25 -28.23 -20.87
CA ARG A 296 21.99 -28.08 -22.12
C ARG A 296 23.31 -28.86 -22.10
N TYR A 297 24.05 -28.77 -20.99
CA TYR A 297 25.29 -29.53 -20.83
C TYR A 297 25.06 -31.04 -20.91
N GLN A 298 23.99 -31.55 -20.28
CA GLN A 298 23.61 -32.97 -20.36
C GLN A 298 23.19 -33.38 -21.77
N GLN A 299 22.46 -32.53 -22.49
CA GLN A 299 22.03 -32.80 -23.87
C GLN A 299 23.22 -32.86 -24.83
N ILE A 300 24.21 -31.98 -24.67
CA ILE A 300 25.45 -31.98 -25.47
C ILE A 300 26.27 -33.25 -25.23
N ASN A 301 26.34 -33.75 -23.99
CA ASN A 301 27.10 -34.95 -23.66
C ASN A 301 26.43 -36.26 -24.10
N ASN A 302 25.10 -36.28 -24.26
CA ASN A 302 24.37 -37.51 -24.60
C ASN A 302 24.13 -37.70 -26.11
N ASP A 303 24.17 -36.63 -26.92
CA ASP A 303 23.97 -36.69 -28.38
C ASP A 303 25.26 -36.31 -29.14
N GLU A 304 26.16 -37.28 -29.36
CA GLU A 304 27.35 -37.10 -30.25
C GLU A 304 26.97 -36.68 -31.68
N THR A 305 25.73 -36.98 -32.12
CA THR A 305 25.23 -36.63 -33.46
C THR A 305 24.61 -35.24 -33.57
N ALA A 306 24.25 -34.60 -32.44
CA ALA A 306 23.73 -33.22 -32.41
C ALA A 306 24.81 -32.16 -32.65
N ILE A 307 26.09 -32.52 -32.45
CA ILE A 307 27.24 -31.66 -32.73
C ILE A 307 27.35 -31.34 -34.23
N VAL A 308 26.87 -32.23 -35.11
CA VAL A 308 27.03 -32.14 -36.57
C VAL A 308 25.85 -31.45 -37.28
N LYS A 309 24.64 -31.45 -36.68
CA LYS A 309 23.45 -30.80 -37.25
C LYS A 309 22.96 -29.65 -36.37
N GLY A 310 23.56 -28.47 -36.57
CA GLY A 310 22.91 -27.20 -36.26
C GLY A 310 22.96 -26.77 -34.79
N SER A 311 24.17 -26.65 -34.23
CA SER A 311 24.42 -25.90 -32.98
C SER A 311 24.08 -24.40 -33.05
N ALA A 312 23.64 -23.93 -34.22
CA ALA A 312 23.10 -22.60 -34.50
C ALA A 312 21.55 -22.55 -34.54
N ILE A 313 20.84 -23.56 -34.03
CA ILE A 313 19.42 -23.39 -33.65
C ILE A 313 19.37 -22.42 -32.47
N SER A 314 19.34 -21.17 -32.89
CA SER A 314 19.23 -19.89 -32.23
C SER A 314 18.93 -19.92 -30.74
N LEU A 315 19.97 -19.66 -29.96
CA LEU A 315 19.91 -19.24 -28.56
C LEU A 315 18.87 -18.14 -28.33
N LYS A 316 18.66 -17.27 -29.33
CA LYS A 316 17.59 -16.26 -29.34
C LYS A 316 16.20 -16.88 -29.46
N GLN A 317 15.99 -17.87 -30.34
CA GLN A 317 14.69 -18.55 -30.44
C GLN A 317 14.35 -19.29 -29.15
N ASP A 318 15.29 -19.99 -28.50
CA ASP A 318 14.98 -20.68 -27.24
C ASP A 318 14.72 -19.73 -26.07
N LEU A 319 15.43 -18.60 -25.97
CA LEU A 319 15.16 -17.57 -24.96
C LEU A 319 13.86 -16.79 -25.23
N ILE A 320 13.47 -16.62 -26.50
CA ILE A 320 12.26 -15.91 -26.90
C ILE A 320 11.02 -16.83 -26.84
N LEU A 321 11.13 -18.09 -27.28
CA LEU A 321 10.05 -19.10 -27.34
C LEU A 321 9.94 -19.96 -26.09
N GLY A 322 10.96 -20.06 -25.25
CA GLY A 322 10.96 -20.90 -24.04
C GLY A 322 9.89 -20.53 -23.00
N GLU A 323 9.30 -19.33 -23.12
CA GLU A 323 8.14 -18.92 -22.31
C GLU A 323 6.81 -19.50 -22.83
N LYS A 324 6.71 -19.81 -24.13
CA LYS A 324 5.49 -20.40 -24.76
C LYS A 324 5.39 -21.91 -24.60
N VAL A 325 6.51 -22.62 -24.44
CA VAL A 325 6.53 -24.10 -24.42
C VAL A 325 6.29 -24.68 -23.02
N ARG A 326 6.22 -23.84 -21.98
CA ARG A 326 6.02 -24.25 -20.57
C ARG A 326 4.64 -23.85 -19.99
N LEU A 327 3.62 -23.84 -20.84
CA LEU A 327 2.21 -23.73 -20.42
C LEU A 327 1.57 -25.11 -20.28
#